data_AF-A0A955K9B7-F1
#
_entry.id   AF-A0A955K9B7-F1
#
_cell.length_a   1.000
_cell.length_b   1.000
_cell.length_c   1.000
_cell.angle_alpha   90.00
_cell.angle_beta   90.00
_cell.angle_gamma   90.00
#
_symmetry.space_group_name_H-M   'P 1'
#
loop_
_entity.id
_entity.type
_entity.pdbx_description
1 polymer ?
#
loop_
_entity_poly.entity_id
_entity_poly.type
_entity_poly.pdbx_seq_one_letter_code
_entity_poly.pdbx_strand_id
1 'polypeptide(L)'
;MEKPPDQHIIVGKDLNKKITESGEQLINRRIEKGQSLVKGEVERKEHLNEMIRTAKFVISRELDRLGIEPTQEPSEDSFHFYDPHAEGSPHNKNHFRPFDQSVHVENIHDKNKVDRVKDRISNFLGKEGTYSRRYQGFEKLLHETIHAYSHLKYKAGFVEDNRFLRAHQTGYHIIDMFGKTTTSKLRMFNEGVVQRLTKELLDKEDAEITKQLNFSNTEKERRGRAQGAYGSNVELIQVLTKDIAEYKGVPEEAVWNDFKKGHFTGEMMHLRVIDEVYGEGSLHLLGVADEITKKESKRVGRVAGDTVISTILRYFQTKDTKYKDELLQKDSK
;
A
#
# COMPACT_ATOMS: atom_id res chain seq x y z
N MET A 1 27.61 -15.93 14.00
CA MET A 1 26.26 -16.22 14.53
C MET A 1 25.31 -16.13 13.36
N GLU A 2 24.80 -17.25 12.88
CA GLU A 2 23.76 -17.28 11.85
C GLU A 2 22.49 -16.65 12.44
N LYS A 3 21.93 -15.64 11.76
CA LYS A 3 20.63 -15.05 12.12
C LYS A 3 19.61 -16.20 12.11
N PRO A 4 18.83 -16.43 13.17
CA PRO A 4 17.74 -17.40 13.10
C PRO A 4 16.82 -17.02 11.93
N PRO A 5 16.26 -18.00 11.20
CA PRO A 5 15.44 -17.76 10.02
C PRO A 5 14.28 -16.83 10.40
N ASP A 6 14.03 -15.85 9.53
CA ASP A 6 13.03 -14.79 9.59
C ASP A 6 11.86 -15.09 10.54
N GLN A 7 12.00 -14.72 11.81
CA GLN A 7 10.91 -14.86 12.78
C GLN A 7 9.89 -13.76 12.52
N HIS A 8 8.67 -14.18 12.14
CA HIS A 8 7.54 -13.27 11.99
C HIS A 8 7.23 -12.57 13.31
N ILE A 9 6.93 -11.27 13.26
CA ILE A 9 6.61 -10.51 14.47
C ILE A 9 5.16 -10.79 14.87
N ILE A 10 4.97 -11.69 15.84
CA ILE A 10 3.65 -12.04 16.40
C ILE A 10 3.46 -11.34 17.74
N VAL A 11 2.38 -10.57 17.88
CA VAL A 11 1.98 -9.92 19.13
C VAL A 11 0.60 -10.36 19.60
N GLY A 12 0.35 -10.28 20.91
CA GLY A 12 -0.91 -10.76 21.49
C GLY A 12 -0.86 -10.81 23.00
N LYS A 13 -2.03 -10.95 23.63
CA LYS A 13 -2.13 -11.28 25.06
C LYS A 13 -1.91 -12.78 25.24
N ASP A 14 -1.26 -13.15 26.35
CA ASP A 14 -1.07 -14.55 26.77
C ASP A 14 -0.35 -15.43 25.73
N LEU A 15 0.56 -14.84 24.96
CA LEU A 15 1.41 -15.59 24.05
C LEU A 15 2.38 -16.47 24.84
N ASN A 16 2.38 -17.75 24.53
CA ASN A 16 3.40 -18.70 24.96
C ASN A 16 4.11 -19.29 23.74
N LYS A 17 5.24 -19.96 23.98
CA LYS A 17 6.07 -20.56 22.93
C LYS A 17 5.26 -21.41 21.94
N LYS A 18 4.35 -22.25 22.43
CA LYS A 18 3.51 -23.11 21.59
C LYS A 18 2.57 -22.31 20.68
N ILE A 19 1.99 -21.21 21.17
CA ILE A 19 1.13 -20.33 20.37
C ILE A 19 1.95 -19.61 19.31
N THR A 20 3.12 -19.08 19.67
CA THR A 20 4.03 -18.41 18.73
C THR A 20 4.49 -19.37 17.62
N GLU A 21 4.98 -20.56 17.96
CA GLU A 21 5.39 -21.58 16.99
C GLU A 21 4.24 -22.02 16.08
N SER A 22 3.05 -22.24 16.63
CA SER A 22 1.85 -22.56 15.83
C SER A 22 1.47 -21.40 14.90
N GLY A 23 1.69 -20.17 15.35
CA GLY A 23 1.46 -18.96 14.57
C GLY A 23 2.44 -18.83 13.41
N GLU A 24 3.74 -18.99 13.66
CA GLU A 24 4.79 -19.00 12.64
C GLU A 24 4.51 -20.06 11.57
N GLN A 25 4.14 -21.28 11.97
CA GLN A 25 3.75 -22.33 11.03
C GLN A 25 2.56 -21.93 10.17
N LEU A 26 1.55 -21.26 10.74
CA LEU A 26 0.38 -20.82 9.99
C LEU A 26 0.74 -19.67 9.02
N ILE A 27 1.62 -18.76 9.40
CA ILE A 27 2.10 -17.69 8.52
C ILE A 27 2.88 -18.29 7.36
N ASN A 28 3.82 -19.19 7.63
CA ASN A 28 4.60 -19.86 6.58
C ASN A 28 3.68 -20.61 5.60
N ARG A 29 2.67 -21.33 6.09
CA ARG A 29 1.66 -21.96 5.20
C ARG A 29 0.88 -20.94 4.35
N ARG A 30 0.64 -19.72 4.85
CA ARG A 30 -0.02 -18.66 4.07
C ARG A 30 0.91 -18.10 3.01
N ILE A 31 2.18 -17.93 3.32
CA ILE A 31 3.23 -17.50 2.38
C ILE A 31 3.38 -18.56 1.28
N GLU A 32 3.55 -19.83 1.64
CA GLU A 32 3.61 -20.96 0.69
C GLU A 32 2.36 -21.01 -0.21
N LYS A 33 1.18 -20.77 0.37
CA LYS A 33 -0.06 -20.69 -0.42
C LYS A 33 -0.09 -19.45 -1.32
N GLY A 34 0.44 -18.33 -0.86
CA GLY A 34 0.64 -17.12 -1.67
C GLY A 34 1.69 -17.27 -2.75
N GLN A 35 2.49 -18.35 -2.76
CA GLN A 35 3.41 -18.69 -3.85
C GLN A 35 2.82 -19.72 -4.82
N SER A 36 1.70 -20.34 -4.44
CA SER A 36 1.03 -21.33 -5.28
C SER A 36 0.19 -20.67 -6.37
N LEU A 37 0.08 -21.33 -7.52
CA LEU A 37 -0.74 -20.87 -8.63
C LEU A 37 -2.20 -20.66 -8.21
N VAL A 38 -2.76 -19.51 -8.56
CA VAL A 38 -4.15 -19.16 -8.27
C VAL A 38 -5.03 -19.43 -9.49
N LYS A 39 -6.23 -19.99 -9.29
CA LYS A 39 -7.18 -20.20 -10.41
C LYS A 39 -7.48 -18.86 -11.10
N GLY A 40 -7.26 -18.81 -12.42
CA GLY A 40 -7.47 -17.60 -13.23
C GLY A 40 -6.24 -16.69 -13.35
N GLU A 41 -5.11 -17.10 -12.77
CA GLU A 41 -3.81 -16.47 -13.00
C GLU A 41 -3.33 -16.69 -14.44
N VAL A 42 -2.73 -15.65 -15.03
CA VAL A 42 -2.10 -15.77 -16.35
C VAL A 42 -0.70 -16.34 -16.21
N GLU A 43 -0.29 -17.17 -17.17
CA GLU A 43 1.09 -17.64 -17.24
C GLU A 43 2.07 -16.47 -17.32
N ARG A 44 3.02 -16.43 -16.38
CA ARG A 44 4.06 -15.39 -16.34
C ARG A 44 5.03 -15.57 -17.51
N LYS A 45 5.07 -14.58 -18.41
CA LYS A 45 6.08 -14.50 -19.48
C LYS A 45 7.33 -13.77 -18.97
N GLU A 46 8.46 -13.94 -19.67
CA GLU A 46 9.75 -13.38 -19.21
C GLU A 46 9.70 -11.89 -18.92
N HIS A 47 9.04 -11.08 -19.76
CA HIS A 47 8.94 -9.63 -19.51
C HIS A 47 8.17 -9.27 -18.22
N LEU A 48 7.29 -10.13 -17.70
CA LEU A 48 6.65 -9.92 -16.40
C LEU A 48 7.64 -10.23 -15.26
N ASN A 49 8.48 -11.25 -15.43
CA ASN A 49 9.56 -11.53 -14.50
C ASN A 49 10.58 -10.40 -14.49
N GLU A 50 10.91 -9.84 -15.66
CA GLU A 50 11.74 -8.63 -15.77
C GLU A 50 11.11 -7.45 -15.01
N MET A 51 9.81 -7.19 -15.18
CA MET A 51 9.11 -6.15 -14.41
C MET A 51 9.20 -6.37 -12.90
N ILE A 52 9.00 -7.62 -12.43
CA ILE A 52 9.15 -7.95 -11.00
C ILE A 52 10.57 -7.67 -10.53
N ARG A 53 11.58 -8.17 -11.25
CA ARG A 53 13.00 -7.99 -10.90
C ARG A 53 13.39 -6.52 -10.87
N THR A 54 12.96 -5.73 -11.85
CA THR A 54 13.20 -4.28 -11.88
C THR A 54 12.53 -3.59 -10.70
N ALA A 55 11.27 -3.92 -10.37
CA ALA A 55 10.57 -3.34 -9.20
C ALA A 55 11.29 -3.67 -7.88
N LYS A 56 11.68 -4.94 -7.69
CA LYS A 56 12.44 -5.39 -6.53
C LYS A 56 13.80 -4.68 -6.44
N PHE A 57 14.51 -4.55 -7.56
CA PHE A 57 15.81 -3.88 -7.64
C PHE A 57 15.74 -2.41 -7.21
N VAL A 58 14.77 -1.64 -7.73
CA VAL A 58 14.66 -0.21 -7.38
C VAL A 58 14.29 0.00 -5.92
N ILE A 59 13.43 -0.87 -5.35
CA ILE A 59 13.09 -0.82 -3.92
C ILE A 59 14.31 -1.18 -3.06
N SER A 60 15.04 -2.25 -3.42
CA SER A 60 16.23 -2.69 -2.67
C SER A 60 17.29 -1.58 -2.59
N ARG A 61 17.56 -0.89 -3.70
CA ARG A 61 18.49 0.25 -3.71
C ARG A 61 18.02 1.40 -2.82
N GLU A 62 16.72 1.65 -2.73
CA GLU A 62 16.19 2.66 -1.83
C GLU A 62 16.29 2.24 -0.36
N LEU A 63 16.06 0.98 -0.04
CA LEU A 63 16.28 0.42 1.29
C LEU A 63 17.75 0.52 1.71
N ASP A 64 18.68 0.15 0.82
CA ASP A 64 20.13 0.29 1.04
C ASP A 64 20.50 1.76 1.33
N ARG A 65 19.96 2.70 0.55
CA ARG A 65 20.18 4.14 0.75
C ARG A 65 19.67 4.61 2.12
N LEU A 66 18.55 4.06 2.58
CA LEU A 66 17.97 4.38 3.88
C LEU A 66 18.68 3.66 5.04
N GLY A 67 19.60 2.73 4.76
CA GLY A 67 20.27 1.89 5.74
C GLY A 67 19.32 0.88 6.40
N ILE A 68 18.35 0.36 5.64
CA ILE A 68 17.33 -0.57 6.12
C ILE A 68 17.62 -1.96 5.54
N GLU A 69 17.82 -2.94 6.40
CA GLU A 69 17.70 -4.34 5.99
C GLU A 69 16.20 -4.69 5.92
N PRO A 70 15.68 -5.15 4.77
CA PRO A 70 14.29 -5.55 4.68
C PRO A 70 13.98 -6.67 5.67
N THR A 71 12.87 -6.56 6.40
CA THR A 71 12.39 -7.64 7.27
C THR A 71 11.86 -8.83 6.47
N GLN A 72 11.44 -8.58 5.23
CA GLN A 72 10.94 -9.58 4.30
C GLN A 72 11.18 -9.10 2.88
N GLU A 73 11.54 -10.02 1.99
CA GLU A 73 11.60 -9.78 0.56
C GLU A 73 10.57 -10.69 -0.12
N PRO A 74 9.61 -10.15 -0.90
CA PRO A 74 8.67 -11.00 -1.62
C PRO A 74 9.39 -11.86 -2.66
N SER A 75 9.15 -13.17 -2.61
CA SER A 75 9.60 -14.12 -3.64
C SER A 75 8.97 -13.77 -5.00
N GLU A 76 9.65 -14.05 -6.12
CA GLU A 76 9.06 -13.81 -7.45
C GLU A 76 7.73 -14.57 -7.64
N ASP A 77 7.55 -15.71 -6.98
CA ASP A 77 6.34 -16.54 -7.05
C ASP A 77 5.14 -15.97 -6.29
N SER A 78 5.32 -14.93 -5.46
CA SER A 78 4.20 -14.28 -4.76
C SER A 78 3.51 -13.18 -5.59
N PHE A 79 3.92 -13.00 -6.84
CA PHE A 79 3.38 -12.02 -7.77
C PHE A 79 2.38 -12.67 -8.70
N HIS A 80 1.11 -12.30 -8.54
CA HIS A 80 0.02 -12.87 -9.32
C HIS A 80 -0.58 -11.85 -10.28
N PHE A 81 -0.67 -12.25 -11.54
CA PHE A 81 -1.30 -11.47 -12.60
C PHE A 81 -2.60 -12.14 -13.02
N TYR A 82 -3.70 -11.39 -13.04
CA TYR A 82 -5.01 -11.95 -13.34
C TYR A 82 -5.54 -11.44 -14.67
N ASP A 83 -6.19 -12.33 -15.41
CA ASP A 83 -7.18 -11.91 -16.39
C ASP A 83 -8.48 -11.59 -15.64
N PRO A 84 -8.94 -10.34 -15.64
CA PRO A 84 -10.17 -9.96 -14.94
C PRO A 84 -11.43 -10.63 -15.52
N HIS A 85 -11.34 -11.22 -16.71
CA HIS A 85 -12.41 -11.98 -17.34
C HIS A 85 -12.31 -13.49 -17.12
N ALA A 86 -11.20 -14.01 -16.56
CA ALA A 86 -11.05 -15.43 -16.32
C ALA A 86 -12.05 -15.93 -15.26
N GLU A 87 -12.55 -17.15 -15.47
CA GLU A 87 -13.41 -17.81 -14.50
C GLU A 87 -12.63 -18.10 -13.21
N GLY A 88 -13.09 -17.55 -12.09
CA GLY A 88 -12.37 -17.63 -10.81
C GLY A 88 -11.46 -16.43 -10.52
N SER A 89 -11.39 -15.46 -11.44
CA SER A 89 -10.72 -14.18 -11.16
C SER A 89 -11.25 -13.56 -9.86
N PRO A 90 -10.38 -12.98 -9.01
CA PRO A 90 -10.75 -12.28 -7.76
C PRO A 90 -11.92 -11.31 -7.91
N HIS A 91 -12.08 -10.72 -9.10
CA HIS A 91 -13.14 -9.77 -9.43
C HIS A 91 -14.54 -10.38 -9.58
N ASN A 92 -14.64 -11.66 -9.91
CA ASN A 92 -15.93 -12.33 -10.11
C ASN A 92 -16.54 -12.84 -8.80
N LYS A 93 -15.83 -12.77 -7.66
CA LYS A 93 -16.34 -13.20 -6.36
C LYS A 93 -15.88 -12.24 -5.25
N ASN A 94 -16.81 -11.82 -4.39
CA ASN A 94 -16.56 -11.10 -3.11
C ASN A 94 -15.68 -11.88 -2.08
N HIS A 95 -14.87 -12.85 -2.52
CA HIS A 95 -14.26 -13.88 -1.67
C HIS A 95 -12.74 -13.96 -1.81
N PHE A 96 -12.12 -13.16 -2.68
CA PHE A 96 -10.66 -13.12 -2.71
C PHE A 96 -10.15 -12.20 -1.60
N ARG A 97 -9.63 -12.80 -0.53
CA ARG A 97 -8.80 -12.10 0.44
C ARG A 97 -7.37 -12.24 -0.06
N PRO A 98 -6.63 -11.15 -0.33
CA PRO A 98 -5.22 -11.25 -0.69
C PRO A 98 -4.50 -12.09 0.38
N PHE A 99 -3.60 -12.96 -0.07
CA PHE A 99 -2.75 -13.71 0.85
C PHE A 99 -1.71 -12.74 1.43
N ASP A 100 -1.19 -13.06 2.61
CA ASP A 100 -0.17 -12.23 3.24
C ASP A 100 1.08 -12.25 2.31
N GLN A 101 1.64 -11.07 1.97
CA GLN A 101 2.79 -10.86 1.06
C GLN A 101 2.57 -11.13 -0.45
N SER A 102 1.34 -11.43 -0.90
CA SER A 102 1.10 -11.60 -2.34
C SER A 102 0.83 -10.26 -3.03
N VAL A 103 1.52 -10.03 -4.14
CA VAL A 103 1.38 -8.82 -4.96
C VAL A 103 0.36 -9.12 -6.05
N HIS A 104 -0.76 -8.39 -6.02
CA HIS A 104 -1.86 -8.58 -6.98
C HIS A 104 -1.91 -7.41 -7.96
N VAL A 105 -1.44 -7.66 -9.18
CA VAL A 105 -1.54 -6.65 -10.25
C VAL A 105 -2.71 -7.00 -11.15
N GLU A 106 -3.83 -6.31 -10.94
CA GLU A 106 -4.97 -6.43 -11.85
C GLU A 106 -4.68 -5.67 -13.14
N ASN A 107 -5.05 -6.29 -14.27
CA ASN A 107 -5.14 -5.60 -15.55
C ASN A 107 -6.26 -4.55 -15.52
N ILE A 108 -5.87 -3.29 -15.73
CA ILE A 108 -6.77 -2.13 -15.69
C ILE A 108 -7.89 -2.27 -16.76
N HIS A 109 -9.15 -2.25 -16.32
CA HIS A 109 -10.32 -2.32 -17.18
C HIS A 109 -10.73 -0.97 -17.78
N ASP A 110 -11.06 -1.01 -19.08
CA ASP A 110 -12.06 -0.14 -19.72
C ASP A 110 -13.42 -0.85 -19.63
N LYS A 111 -14.46 -0.15 -19.15
CA LYS A 111 -15.81 -0.69 -18.89
C LYS A 111 -16.62 -1.01 -20.16
N ASN A 112 -16.03 -0.87 -21.35
CA ASN A 112 -16.73 -1.03 -22.61
C ASN A 112 -16.42 -2.34 -23.35
N LYS A 113 -17.43 -3.23 -23.30
CA LYS A 113 -17.77 -4.34 -24.22
C LYS A 113 -16.96 -5.64 -24.15
N VAL A 114 -17.74 -6.72 -24.21
CA VAL A 114 -17.51 -8.13 -23.84
C VAL A 114 -16.93 -8.99 -24.99
N ASP A 115 -16.78 -8.48 -26.21
CA ASP A 115 -16.55 -9.34 -27.38
C ASP A 115 -15.09 -9.48 -27.87
N ARG A 116 -14.06 -9.15 -27.08
CA ARG A 116 -12.65 -9.22 -27.54
C ARG A 116 -11.70 -9.90 -26.56
N VAL A 117 -12.11 -11.04 -26.01
CA VAL A 117 -11.34 -11.78 -24.99
C VAL A 117 -10.03 -12.39 -25.54
N LYS A 118 -9.95 -12.74 -26.83
CA LYS A 118 -8.72 -13.33 -27.41
C LYS A 118 -7.61 -12.33 -27.76
N ASP A 119 -7.91 -11.03 -27.88
CA ASP A 119 -6.94 -10.00 -28.30
C ASP A 119 -6.41 -9.13 -27.15
N ARG A 120 -6.92 -9.30 -25.92
CA ARG A 120 -6.72 -8.34 -24.83
C ARG A 120 -5.57 -8.65 -23.88
N ILE A 121 -5.20 -9.92 -23.71
CA ILE A 121 -3.95 -10.28 -23.05
C ILE A 121 -2.76 -9.85 -23.93
N SER A 122 -2.83 -10.01 -25.26
CA SER A 122 -1.81 -9.44 -26.16
C SER A 122 -1.71 -7.91 -26.12
N ASN A 123 -2.72 -7.21 -25.60
CA ASN A 123 -2.71 -5.75 -25.43
C ASN A 123 -2.06 -5.28 -24.11
N PHE A 124 -1.73 -6.18 -23.18
CA PHE A 124 -0.76 -5.88 -22.11
C PHE A 124 0.64 -6.39 -22.50
N LEU A 125 0.67 -7.40 -23.40
CA LEU A 125 1.87 -8.13 -23.84
C LEU A 125 2.33 -7.78 -25.28
N GLY A 126 2.02 -6.58 -25.80
CA GLY A 126 2.64 -6.04 -27.02
C GLY A 126 1.88 -6.17 -28.36
N LYS A 127 0.66 -5.64 -28.49
CA LYS A 127 0.17 -5.16 -29.80
C LYS A 127 0.28 -3.64 -29.90
N GLU A 128 0.82 -3.18 -31.03
CA GLU A 128 1.03 -1.77 -31.36
C GLU A 128 -0.26 -0.96 -31.10
N GLY A 129 -0.20 -0.04 -30.13
CA GLY A 129 -1.33 0.80 -29.70
C GLY A 129 -1.71 0.71 -28.22
N THR A 130 -1.09 -0.19 -27.45
CA THR A 130 -1.41 -0.42 -26.02
C THR A 130 -0.27 -0.14 -25.04
N TYR A 131 0.85 0.31 -25.58
CA TYR A 131 2.07 0.75 -24.90
C TYR A 131 1.85 1.46 -23.55
N SER A 132 0.96 2.46 -23.46
CA SER A 132 0.74 3.19 -22.20
C SER A 132 0.25 2.34 -21.02
N ARG A 133 -0.25 1.14 -21.28
CA ARG A 133 -0.70 0.20 -20.24
C ARG A 133 0.44 -0.57 -19.61
N ARG A 134 1.57 -0.77 -20.29
CA ARG A 134 2.74 -1.45 -19.72
C ARG A 134 3.39 -0.62 -18.63
N TYR A 135 3.65 0.65 -18.91
CA TYR A 135 4.22 1.56 -17.90
C TYR A 135 3.28 1.74 -16.70
N GLN A 136 1.98 1.96 -16.93
CA GLN A 136 0.98 2.01 -15.85
C GLN A 136 0.88 0.68 -15.08
N GLY A 137 1.01 -0.44 -15.77
CA GLY A 137 1.10 -1.77 -15.18
C GLY A 137 2.30 -1.91 -14.26
N PHE A 138 3.46 -1.42 -14.70
CA PHE A 138 4.68 -1.37 -13.90
C PHE A 138 4.56 -0.41 -12.71
N GLU A 139 3.96 0.77 -12.87
CA GLU A 139 3.67 1.68 -11.76
C GLU A 139 2.80 1.00 -10.69
N LYS A 140 1.73 0.31 -11.10
CA LYS A 140 0.88 -0.46 -10.18
C LYS A 140 1.65 -1.61 -9.53
N LEU A 141 2.44 -2.35 -10.30
CA LEU A 141 3.31 -3.40 -9.77
C LEU A 141 4.25 -2.84 -8.70
N LEU A 142 4.92 -1.72 -8.98
CA LEU A 142 5.85 -1.07 -8.05
C LEU A 142 5.13 -0.63 -6.77
N HIS A 143 3.94 -0.04 -6.87
CA HIS A 143 3.10 0.34 -5.71
C HIS A 143 2.80 -0.85 -4.80
N GLU A 144 2.28 -1.94 -5.37
CA GLU A 144 1.97 -3.14 -4.61
C GLU A 144 3.24 -3.85 -4.09
N THR A 145 4.36 -3.76 -4.82
CA THR A 145 5.65 -4.28 -4.36
C THR A 145 6.15 -3.51 -3.14
N ILE A 146 6.01 -2.18 -3.10
CA ILE A 146 6.34 -1.39 -1.91
C ILE A 146 5.53 -1.86 -0.70
N HIS A 147 4.22 -2.09 -0.86
CA HIS A 147 3.41 -2.70 0.21
C HIS A 147 3.96 -4.05 0.66
N ALA A 148 4.42 -4.90 -0.27
CA ALA A 148 4.98 -6.21 0.06
C ALA A 148 6.33 -6.13 0.82
N TYR A 149 7.18 -5.13 0.54
CA TYR A 149 8.40 -4.86 1.30
C TYR A 149 8.16 -4.16 2.63
N SER A 150 6.96 -3.60 2.84
CA SER A 150 6.64 -2.87 4.08
C SER A 150 6.69 -3.77 5.31
N HIS A 151 6.81 -3.14 6.48
CA HIS A 151 6.80 -3.86 7.76
C HIS A 151 5.51 -4.64 7.94
N LEU A 152 5.60 -5.93 8.23
CA LEU A 152 4.45 -6.80 8.48
C LEU A 152 4.47 -7.34 9.91
N LYS A 153 3.38 -7.09 10.63
CA LYS A 153 3.18 -7.58 12.00
C LYS A 153 1.89 -8.37 12.08
N TYR A 154 1.94 -9.49 12.79
CA TYR A 154 0.78 -10.34 13.03
C TYR A 154 0.29 -10.19 14.46
N LYS A 155 -1.04 -10.24 14.64
CA LYS A 155 -1.66 -10.34 15.96
C LYS A 155 -2.28 -11.72 16.13
N ALA A 156 -1.86 -12.41 17.17
CA ALA A 156 -2.47 -13.64 17.65
C ALA A 156 -3.31 -13.36 18.90
N GLY A 157 -4.41 -14.09 19.05
CA GLY A 157 -5.27 -13.96 20.23
C GLY A 157 -6.44 -14.92 20.22
N PHE A 158 -7.36 -14.67 21.15
CA PHE A 158 -8.58 -15.44 21.35
C PHE A 158 -9.80 -14.54 21.23
N VAL A 159 -10.82 -14.99 20.52
CA VAL A 159 -12.16 -14.39 20.50
C VAL A 159 -13.16 -15.51 20.71
N GLU A 160 -13.92 -15.50 21.80
CA GLU A 160 -14.95 -16.52 22.09
C GLU A 160 -14.40 -17.95 21.91
N ASP A 161 -13.27 -18.25 22.58
CA ASP A 161 -12.51 -19.52 22.50
C ASP A 161 -11.88 -19.87 21.15
N ASN A 162 -12.11 -19.08 20.09
CA ASN A 162 -11.47 -19.26 18.80
C ASN A 162 -10.13 -18.53 18.73
N ARG A 163 -9.07 -19.29 18.45
CA ARG A 163 -7.75 -18.74 18.14
C ARG A 163 -7.80 -18.03 16.80
N PHE A 164 -7.18 -16.86 16.72
CA PHE A 164 -6.93 -16.19 15.46
C PHE A 164 -5.47 -15.77 15.33
N LEU A 165 -5.02 -15.68 14.08
CA LEU A 165 -3.74 -15.09 13.69
C LEU A 165 -3.96 -14.33 12.39
N ARG A 166 -3.69 -13.03 12.38
CA ARG A 166 -3.95 -12.17 11.23
C ARG A 166 -2.94 -11.04 11.15
N ALA A 167 -2.73 -10.51 9.95
CA ALA A 167 -2.02 -9.26 9.77
C ALA A 167 -2.68 -8.16 10.64
N HIS A 168 -1.85 -7.49 11.42
CA HIS A 168 -2.22 -6.42 12.33
C HIS A 168 -1.63 -5.08 11.88
N GLN A 169 -0.47 -5.10 11.25
CA GLN A 169 0.17 -3.91 10.71
C GLN A 169 0.84 -4.24 9.38
N THR A 170 0.64 -3.37 8.40
CA THR A 170 1.35 -3.38 7.10
C THR A 170 1.80 -1.94 6.83
N GLY A 171 3.09 -1.68 6.94
CA GLY A 171 3.63 -0.33 6.98
C GLY A 171 2.98 0.51 8.10
N TYR A 172 2.30 1.59 7.73
CA TYR A 172 1.54 2.42 8.67
C TYR A 172 0.10 1.96 8.89
N HIS A 173 -0.43 1.10 8.02
CA HIS A 173 -1.81 0.66 8.12
C HIS A 173 -1.96 -0.32 9.29
N ILE A 174 -2.73 0.07 10.30
CA ILE A 174 -3.03 -0.77 11.47
C ILE A 174 -4.44 -1.33 11.32
N ILE A 175 -4.54 -2.65 11.40
CA ILE A 175 -5.80 -3.38 11.42
C ILE A 175 -6.05 -3.82 12.86
N ASP A 176 -7.01 -3.20 13.52
CA ASP A 176 -7.40 -3.60 14.85
C ASP A 176 -8.67 -4.47 14.81
N MET A 177 -8.56 -5.62 15.45
CA MET A 177 -9.61 -6.62 15.57
C MET A 177 -9.77 -6.92 17.05
N PHE A 178 -10.63 -6.15 17.70
CA PHE A 178 -11.17 -6.46 19.01
C PHE A 178 -12.69 -6.64 18.86
N GLY A 179 -13.19 -7.83 19.21
CA GLY A 179 -14.61 -8.16 19.10
C GLY A 179 -15.10 -8.38 17.66
N LYS A 180 -16.32 -7.94 17.36
CA LYS A 180 -17.01 -8.17 16.07
C LYS A 180 -16.69 -7.12 15.00
N THR A 181 -15.99 -6.04 15.36
CA THR A 181 -15.68 -4.92 14.44
C THR A 181 -14.20 -4.92 14.10
N THR A 182 -13.89 -4.76 12.81
CA THR A 182 -12.53 -4.48 12.33
C THR A 182 -12.42 -2.99 12.06
N THR A 183 -11.50 -2.31 12.75
CA THR A 183 -11.16 -0.92 12.48
C THR A 183 -9.82 -0.86 11.74
N SER A 184 -9.70 0.12 10.85
CA SER A 184 -8.56 0.30 9.95
C SER A 184 -8.04 1.71 10.19
N LYS A 185 -6.86 1.81 10.81
CA LYS A 185 -6.24 3.09 11.14
C LYS A 185 -5.10 3.39 10.17
N LEU A 186 -4.93 4.68 9.86
CA LEU A 186 -3.85 5.21 9.02
C LEU A 186 -3.77 4.60 7.62
N ARG A 187 -4.82 3.92 7.13
CA ARG A 187 -4.82 3.32 5.80
C ARG A 187 -4.61 4.36 4.71
N MET A 188 -5.32 5.49 4.79
CA MET A 188 -5.19 6.59 3.82
C MET A 188 -3.77 7.19 3.83
N PHE A 189 -3.20 7.39 5.02
CA PHE A 189 -1.83 7.84 5.18
C PHE A 189 -0.83 6.85 4.57
N ASN A 190 -0.99 5.55 4.85
CA ASN A 190 -0.16 4.50 4.29
C ASN A 190 -0.18 4.50 2.75
N GLU A 191 -1.36 4.56 2.12
CA GLU A 191 -1.45 4.66 0.65
C GLU A 191 -0.81 5.95 0.11
N GLY A 192 -0.91 7.07 0.84
CA GLY A 192 -0.23 8.31 0.48
C GLY A 192 1.29 8.16 0.47
N VAL A 193 1.86 7.51 1.49
CA VAL A 193 3.29 7.21 1.57
C VAL A 193 3.71 6.30 0.42
N VAL A 194 3.00 5.19 0.19
CA VAL A 194 3.33 4.24 -0.88
C VAL A 194 3.23 4.88 -2.26
N GLN A 195 2.17 5.66 -2.52
CA GLN A 195 2.00 6.31 -3.82
C GLN A 195 3.06 7.41 -4.06
N ARG A 196 3.43 8.18 -3.01
CA ARG A 196 4.50 9.18 -3.11
C ARG A 196 5.84 8.51 -3.40
N LEU A 197 6.16 7.43 -2.69
CA LEU A 197 7.38 6.66 -2.89
C LEU A 197 7.42 6.03 -4.29
N THR A 198 6.32 5.45 -4.76
CA THR A 198 6.20 4.93 -6.13
C THR A 198 6.58 6.00 -7.16
N LYS A 199 6.03 7.21 -7.03
CA LYS A 199 6.32 8.33 -7.96
C LYS A 199 7.79 8.73 -7.90
N GLU A 200 8.34 8.89 -6.70
CA GLU A 200 9.75 9.23 -6.50
C GLU A 200 10.67 8.19 -7.13
N LEU A 201 10.43 6.89 -6.92
CA LEU A 201 11.27 5.83 -7.49
C LEU A 201 11.16 5.79 -9.02
N LEU A 202 9.96 5.99 -9.58
CA LEU A 202 9.79 6.11 -11.03
C LEU A 202 10.58 7.29 -11.61
N ASP A 203 10.60 8.44 -10.91
CA ASP A 203 11.33 9.64 -11.36
C ASP A 203 12.86 9.48 -11.21
N LYS A 204 13.30 9.00 -10.04
CA LYS A 204 14.70 8.86 -9.68
C LYS A 204 15.41 7.77 -10.49
N GLU A 205 14.72 6.66 -10.77
CA GLU A 205 15.28 5.50 -11.46
C GLU A 205 14.80 5.38 -12.92
N ASP A 206 14.19 6.44 -13.50
CA ASP A 206 13.58 6.40 -14.84
C ASP A 206 14.54 5.87 -15.91
N ALA A 207 15.81 6.30 -15.88
CA ALA A 207 16.82 5.88 -16.85
C ALA A 207 17.07 4.36 -16.80
N GLU A 208 17.21 3.80 -15.60
CA GLU A 208 17.49 2.37 -15.42
C GLU A 208 16.23 1.53 -15.70
N ILE A 209 15.06 1.95 -15.23
CA ILE A 209 13.76 1.32 -15.52
C ILE A 209 13.51 1.30 -17.04
N THR A 210 13.71 2.44 -17.70
CA THR A 210 13.54 2.58 -19.16
C THR A 210 14.48 1.65 -19.91
N LYS A 211 15.75 1.58 -19.50
CA LYS A 211 16.76 0.71 -20.09
C LYS A 211 16.42 -0.77 -19.93
N GLN A 212 16.01 -1.20 -18.74
CA GLN A 212 15.72 -2.62 -18.46
C GLN A 212 14.42 -3.09 -19.14
N LEU A 213 13.36 -2.28 -19.08
CA LEU A 213 12.03 -2.69 -19.56
C LEU A 213 11.70 -2.23 -20.98
N ASN A 214 12.63 -1.48 -21.59
CA ASN A 214 12.55 -0.91 -22.92
C ASN A 214 11.25 -0.10 -23.10
N PHE A 215 10.99 0.83 -22.18
CA PHE A 215 9.84 1.73 -22.28
C PHE A 215 10.11 2.87 -23.26
N SER A 216 9.21 3.06 -24.21
CA SER A 216 9.22 4.20 -25.12
C SER A 216 8.72 5.49 -24.44
N ASN A 217 9.12 6.65 -24.95
CA ASN A 217 8.66 7.94 -24.41
C ASN A 217 7.12 8.10 -24.43
N THR A 218 6.46 7.54 -25.45
CA THR A 218 5.00 7.57 -25.57
C THR A 218 4.29 6.75 -24.47
N GLU A 219 4.95 5.72 -23.92
CA GLU A 219 4.47 4.98 -22.75
C GLU A 219 4.48 5.85 -21.50
N LYS A 220 5.53 6.65 -21.34
CA LYS A 220 5.78 7.49 -20.16
C LYS A 220 4.91 8.75 -20.14
N GLU A 221 4.70 9.40 -21.29
CA GLU A 221 3.96 10.67 -21.39
C GLU A 221 2.50 10.60 -20.90
N ARG A 222 1.88 9.40 -20.88
CA ARG A 222 0.51 9.21 -20.39
C ARG A 222 0.37 9.11 -18.86
N ARG A 223 1.48 9.13 -18.11
CA ARG A 223 1.54 9.15 -16.63
C ARG A 223 0.75 10.31 -16.02
N GLY A 224 0.67 11.46 -16.69
CA GLY A 224 0.01 12.67 -16.17
C GLY A 224 -1.52 12.63 -16.09
N ARG A 225 -2.22 11.70 -16.75
CA ARG A 225 -3.70 11.74 -16.88
C ARG A 225 -4.46 10.85 -15.89
N ALA A 226 -3.81 9.88 -15.25
CA ALA A 226 -4.44 8.94 -14.31
C ALA A 226 -4.39 9.41 -12.84
N GLN A 227 -3.92 10.64 -12.57
CA GLN A 227 -3.62 11.18 -11.24
C GLN A 227 -4.84 11.37 -10.30
N GLY A 228 -6.07 11.15 -10.78
CA GLY A 228 -7.30 11.58 -10.10
C GLY A 228 -7.64 10.88 -8.78
N ALA A 229 -7.19 9.66 -8.52
CA ALA A 229 -7.63 8.91 -7.33
C ALA A 229 -6.71 9.03 -6.10
N TYR A 230 -5.39 9.19 -6.31
CA TYR A 230 -4.40 9.25 -5.23
C TYR A 230 -3.69 10.60 -5.11
N GLY A 231 -4.07 11.58 -5.94
CA GLY A 231 -3.49 12.93 -5.90
C GLY A 231 -3.55 13.54 -4.52
N SER A 232 -4.72 13.52 -3.89
CA SER A 232 -4.95 14.12 -2.57
C SER A 232 -4.21 13.40 -1.43
N ASN A 233 -4.00 12.08 -1.52
CA ASN A 233 -3.20 11.37 -0.52
C ASN A 233 -1.73 11.76 -0.61
N VAL A 234 -1.17 11.86 -1.83
CA VAL A 234 0.21 12.31 -2.03
C VAL A 234 0.37 13.77 -1.59
N GLU A 235 -0.59 14.63 -1.93
CA GLU A 235 -0.61 16.04 -1.51
C GLU A 235 -0.63 16.17 0.00
N LEU A 236 -1.43 15.35 0.70
CA LEU A 236 -1.43 15.29 2.16
C LEU A 236 -0.04 14.95 2.70
N ILE A 237 0.65 13.94 2.16
CA ILE A 237 2.00 13.61 2.61
C ILE A 237 2.97 14.77 2.35
N GLN A 238 2.84 15.49 1.24
CA GLN A 238 3.67 16.66 0.93
C GLN A 238 3.44 17.82 1.89
N VAL A 239 2.19 18.11 2.25
CA VAL A 239 1.85 19.12 3.27
C VAL A 239 2.46 18.71 4.61
N LEU A 240 2.25 17.47 5.05
CA LEU A 240 2.78 16.97 6.31
C LEU A 240 4.31 17.05 6.35
N THR A 241 5.02 16.57 5.33
CA THR A 241 6.49 16.59 5.32
C THR A 241 7.03 18.01 5.38
N LYS A 242 6.45 18.93 4.61
CA LYS A 242 6.86 20.32 4.56
C LYS A 242 6.66 21.03 5.90
N ASP A 243 5.47 20.95 6.48
CA ASP A 243 5.16 21.70 7.70
C ASP A 243 5.92 21.13 8.92
N ILE A 244 6.09 19.80 8.99
CA ILE A 244 6.91 19.17 10.02
C ILE A 244 8.39 19.56 9.86
N ALA A 245 8.89 19.67 8.62
CA ALA A 245 10.25 20.10 8.36
C ALA A 245 10.48 21.56 8.77
N GLU A 246 9.53 22.44 8.47
CA GLU A 246 9.54 23.83 8.92
C GLU A 246 9.52 23.92 10.45
N TYR A 247 8.63 23.18 11.12
CA TYR A 247 8.52 23.13 12.57
C TYR A 247 9.81 22.64 13.25
N LYS A 248 10.43 21.58 12.71
CA LYS A 248 11.67 21.00 13.26
C LYS A 248 12.94 21.76 12.85
N GLY A 249 12.87 22.67 11.87
CA GLY A 249 14.05 23.33 11.32
C GLY A 249 14.99 22.39 10.58
N VAL A 250 14.46 21.36 9.89
CA VAL A 250 15.24 20.37 9.13
C VAL A 250 14.85 20.37 7.65
N PRO A 251 15.67 19.82 6.75
CA PRO A 251 15.26 19.63 5.35
C PRO A 251 14.04 18.72 5.22
N GLU A 252 13.13 19.02 4.27
CA GLU A 252 11.93 18.19 4.00
C GLU A 252 12.30 16.72 3.72
N GLU A 253 13.39 16.49 3.00
CA GLU A 253 13.92 15.16 2.69
C GLU A 253 14.24 14.35 3.96
N ALA A 254 14.63 15.00 5.07
CA ALA A 254 14.87 14.29 6.33
C ALA A 254 13.56 13.73 6.92
N VAL A 255 12.50 14.54 6.96
CA VAL A 255 11.17 14.11 7.42
C VAL A 255 10.60 13.04 6.50
N TRP A 256 10.76 13.21 5.19
CA TRP A 256 10.33 12.21 4.22
C TRP A 256 11.09 10.88 4.39
N ASN A 257 12.39 10.92 4.67
CA ASN A 257 13.16 9.72 4.99
C ASN A 257 12.69 9.05 6.29
N ASP A 258 12.28 9.81 7.30
CA ASP A 258 11.64 9.23 8.51
C ASP A 258 10.33 8.51 8.15
N PHE A 259 9.52 9.08 7.24
CA PHE A 259 8.29 8.43 6.78
C PHE A 259 8.56 7.14 5.99
N LYS A 260 9.54 7.16 5.08
CA LYS A 260 9.97 5.96 4.35
C LYS A 260 10.47 4.89 5.31
N LYS A 261 11.33 5.26 6.28
CA LYS A 261 11.83 4.35 7.31
C LYS A 261 10.69 3.76 8.11
N GLY A 262 9.77 4.57 8.63
CA GLY A 262 8.64 4.06 9.41
C GLY A 262 7.74 3.09 8.66
N HIS A 263 7.54 3.30 7.35
CA HIS A 263 6.81 2.35 6.50
C HIS A 263 7.51 0.98 6.41
N PHE A 264 8.83 0.95 6.26
CA PHE A 264 9.58 -0.31 6.14
C PHE A 264 9.94 -0.97 7.47
N THR A 265 10.06 -0.20 8.56
CA THR A 265 10.46 -0.71 9.89
C THR A 265 9.29 -0.87 10.86
N GLY A 266 8.14 -0.28 10.55
CA GLY A 266 6.97 -0.24 11.44
C GLY A 266 7.09 0.77 12.58
N GLU A 267 8.16 1.56 12.63
CA GLU A 267 8.34 2.63 13.60
C GLU A 267 7.33 3.75 13.37
N MET A 268 6.53 4.09 14.37
CA MET A 268 5.47 5.12 14.26
C MET A 268 5.66 6.30 15.21
N MET A 269 6.71 6.28 16.04
CA MET A 269 6.91 7.30 17.08
C MET A 269 7.14 8.70 16.51
N HIS A 270 7.80 8.79 15.36
CA HIS A 270 8.02 10.05 14.66
C HIS A 270 6.71 10.72 14.22
N LEU A 271 5.59 9.98 14.08
CA LEU A 271 4.28 10.55 13.72
C LEU A 271 3.68 11.42 14.84
N ARG A 272 4.16 11.30 16.09
CA ARG A 272 3.67 12.14 17.21
C ARG A 272 3.84 13.63 16.96
N VAL A 273 4.84 14.01 16.16
CA VAL A 273 5.05 15.41 15.76
C VAL A 273 3.86 15.99 15.01
N ILE A 274 2.99 15.16 14.42
CA ILE A 274 1.76 15.66 13.77
C ILE A 274 0.86 16.37 14.79
N ASP A 275 0.73 15.85 16.02
CA ASP A 275 -0.03 16.54 17.07
C ASP A 275 0.69 17.81 17.56
N GLU A 276 2.02 17.83 17.55
CA GLU A 276 2.83 19.01 17.92
C GLU A 276 2.68 20.15 16.90
N VAL A 277 2.58 19.82 15.60
CA VAL A 277 2.47 20.78 14.50
C VAL A 277 1.03 21.28 14.31
N TYR A 278 0.05 20.37 14.36
CA TYR A 278 -1.32 20.67 13.95
C TYR A 278 -2.31 20.81 15.11
N GLY A 279 -1.92 20.40 16.33
CA GLY A 279 -2.74 20.40 17.54
C GLY A 279 -3.11 18.99 17.99
N GLU A 280 -3.41 18.84 19.28
CA GLU A 280 -3.79 17.57 19.90
C GLU A 280 -4.97 16.89 19.17
N GLY A 281 -4.82 15.62 18.82
CA GLY A 281 -5.84 14.82 18.13
C GLY A 281 -5.73 14.82 16.61
N SER A 282 -4.80 15.59 16.03
CA SER A 282 -4.54 15.60 14.59
C SER A 282 -4.11 14.23 14.06
N LEU A 283 -3.25 13.52 14.79
CA LEU A 283 -2.83 12.17 14.44
C LEU A 283 -4.00 11.18 14.54
N HIS A 284 -4.91 11.38 15.49
CA HIS A 284 -6.12 10.57 15.60
C HIS A 284 -7.03 10.75 14.38
N LEU A 285 -7.30 12.01 13.99
CA LEU A 285 -8.08 12.36 12.80
C LEU A 285 -7.49 11.72 11.53
N LEU A 286 -6.17 11.82 11.35
CA LEU A 286 -5.45 11.14 10.27
C LEU A 286 -5.61 9.62 10.33
N GLY A 287 -5.60 9.07 11.54
CA GLY A 287 -5.83 7.66 11.81
C GLY A 287 -7.19 7.16 11.32
N VAL A 288 -8.26 7.94 11.50
CA VAL A 288 -9.64 7.50 11.18
C VAL A 288 -10.15 8.01 9.82
N ALA A 289 -9.35 8.80 9.10
CA ALA A 289 -9.66 9.40 7.81
C ALA A 289 -10.36 8.48 6.79
N ASP A 290 -9.85 7.26 6.58
CA ASP A 290 -10.42 6.28 5.65
C ASP A 290 -11.82 5.81 6.10
N GLU A 291 -12.03 5.67 7.41
CA GLU A 291 -13.32 5.26 7.96
C GLU A 291 -14.38 6.35 7.79
N ILE A 292 -14.02 7.61 8.06
CA ILE A 292 -14.90 8.77 7.82
C ILE A 292 -15.26 8.83 6.32
N THR A 293 -14.26 8.70 5.45
CA THR A 293 -14.45 8.74 3.99
C THR A 293 -15.40 7.64 3.51
N LYS A 294 -15.25 6.41 4.03
CA LYS A 294 -16.15 5.28 3.73
C LYS A 294 -17.57 5.50 4.24
N LYS A 295 -17.73 6.02 5.47
CA LYS A 295 -19.05 6.29 6.06
C LYS A 295 -19.79 7.35 5.23
N GLU A 296 -19.13 8.44 4.89
CA GLU A 296 -19.71 9.51 4.08
C GLU A 296 -20.01 9.04 2.65
N SER A 297 -19.08 8.33 1.99
CA SER A 297 -19.32 7.79 0.65
C SER A 297 -20.55 6.88 0.58
N LYS A 298 -20.85 6.13 1.64
CA LYS A 298 -22.07 5.30 1.75
C LYS A 298 -23.33 6.14 1.96
N ARG A 299 -23.22 7.25 2.68
CA ARG A 299 -24.35 8.13 3.05
C ARG A 299 -24.81 9.00 1.88
N VAL A 300 -23.87 9.57 1.13
CA VAL A 300 -24.12 10.64 0.14
C VAL A 300 -23.58 10.32 -1.26
N GLY A 301 -23.02 9.13 -1.48
CA GLY A 301 -22.51 8.67 -2.77
C GLY A 301 -21.02 8.99 -2.99
N ARG A 302 -20.44 8.48 -4.10
CA ARG A 302 -18.99 8.56 -4.36
C ARG A 302 -18.43 9.98 -4.46
N VAL A 303 -19.21 10.93 -5.01
CA VAL A 303 -18.78 12.34 -5.16
C VAL A 303 -18.42 12.97 -3.81
N ALA A 304 -19.03 12.50 -2.72
CA ALA A 304 -18.74 12.99 -1.39
C ALA A 304 -17.48 12.38 -0.75
N GLY A 305 -17.01 11.22 -1.22
CA GLY A 305 -15.76 10.62 -0.73
C GLY A 305 -14.55 11.50 -1.02
N ASP A 306 -14.49 12.05 -2.24
CA ASP A 306 -13.46 13.01 -2.64
C ASP A 306 -13.54 14.30 -1.81
N THR A 307 -14.75 14.70 -1.41
CA THR A 307 -14.99 15.84 -0.50
C THR A 307 -14.43 15.60 0.90
N VAL A 308 -14.47 14.36 1.42
CA VAL A 308 -13.91 14.05 2.74
C VAL A 308 -12.39 14.09 2.74
N ILE A 309 -11.74 13.50 1.72
CA ILE A 309 -10.28 13.61 1.61
C ILE A 309 -9.87 15.08 1.47
N SER A 310 -10.61 15.84 0.66
CA SER A 310 -10.41 17.30 0.55
C SER A 310 -10.62 18.04 1.88
N THR A 311 -11.55 17.57 2.72
CA THR A 311 -11.80 18.12 4.06
C THR A 311 -10.65 17.85 5.01
N ILE A 312 -10.12 16.62 5.01
CA ILE A 312 -8.96 16.25 5.83
C ILE A 312 -7.72 17.00 5.35
N LEU A 313 -7.47 17.05 4.04
CA LEU A 313 -6.39 17.84 3.46
C LEU A 313 -6.53 19.32 3.85
N ARG A 314 -7.75 19.89 3.76
CA ARG A 314 -8.03 21.27 4.19
C ARG A 314 -7.75 21.48 5.67
N TYR A 315 -8.03 20.50 6.54
CA TYR A 315 -7.67 20.57 7.96
C TYR A 315 -6.17 20.79 8.14
N PHE A 316 -5.33 20.06 7.41
CA PHE A 316 -3.88 20.20 7.49
C PHE A 316 -3.36 21.45 6.78
N GLN A 317 -4.05 21.96 5.75
CA GLN A 317 -3.63 23.17 5.03
C GLN A 317 -4.09 24.49 5.67
N THR A 318 -5.15 24.47 6.47
CA THR A 318 -5.75 25.71 7.00
C THR A 318 -5.03 26.24 8.23
N LYS A 319 -4.98 27.57 8.36
CA LYS A 319 -4.57 28.28 9.58
C LYS A 319 -5.75 28.62 10.50
N ASP A 320 -6.98 28.33 10.08
CA ASP A 320 -8.20 28.59 10.84
C ASP A 320 -8.35 27.57 11.99
N THR A 321 -8.03 27.99 13.20
CA THR A 321 -8.13 27.15 14.41
C THR A 321 -9.57 26.77 14.74
N LYS A 322 -10.55 27.65 14.47
CA LYS A 322 -11.96 27.36 14.72
C LYS A 322 -12.44 26.21 13.84
N TYR A 323 -12.05 26.21 12.56
CA TYR A 323 -12.36 25.09 11.67
C TYR A 323 -11.73 23.77 12.14
N LYS A 324 -10.49 23.82 12.64
CA LYS A 324 -9.81 22.64 13.20
C LYS A 324 -10.56 22.09 14.41
N ASP A 325 -10.93 22.95 15.35
CA ASP A 325 -11.65 22.58 16.56
C ASP A 325 -13.03 21.97 16.23
N GLU A 326 -13.76 22.56 15.26
CA GLU A 326 -15.06 22.05 14.80
C GLU A 326 -14.97 20.63 14.21
N LEU A 327 -13.88 20.29 13.51
CA LEU A 327 -13.66 18.95 12.96
C LEU A 327 -13.31 17.94 14.06
N LEU A 328 -12.39 18.29 14.97
CA LEU A 328 -11.99 17.41 16.07
C LEU A 328 -13.16 17.09 17.03
N GLN A 329 -14.05 18.05 17.28
CA GLN A 329 -15.24 17.85 18.12
C GLN A 329 -16.29 16.94 17.49
N LYS A 330 -16.37 16.85 16.16
CA LYS A 330 -17.35 16.00 15.47
C LYS A 330 -17.03 14.51 15.58
N ASP A 331 -15.74 14.15 15.65
CA ASP A 331 -15.30 12.76 15.78
C ASP A 331 -15.27 12.26 17.24
N SER A 332 -15.33 13.18 18.21
CA SER A 332 -15.37 12.84 19.64
C SER A 332 -16.75 12.36 20.13
N LYS A 333 -17.75 12.31 19.24
CA LYS A 333 -19.14 11.88 19.50
C LYS A 333 -19.47 10.65 18.65
#